data_AF-W2X0A9-F1
#
_entry.id   AF-W2X0A9-F1
#
_cell.length_a   1.000
_cell.length_b   1.000
_cell.length_c   1.000
_cell.angle_alpha   90.00
_cell.angle_beta   90.00
_cell.angle_gamma   90.00
#
_symmetry.space_group_name_H-M   'P 1'
#
loop_
_entity.id
_entity.type
_entity.pdbx_description
1 polymer ?
#
loop_
_entity_poly.entity_id
_entity_poly.type
_entity_poly.pdbx_seq_one_letter_code
_entity_poly.pdbx_strand_id
1 'polypeptide(L)'
;MVPRDSIPDYWIWGYYLAFHSYSFESFVFKQFENETSEEAKAILAKYGMENVDVMQDMLYLVAYVAGFQLIFMFILWKFHTGRR
;
A
#
# COMPACT_ATOMS: atom_id res chain seq x y z
N MET A 1 -5.58 -4.40 -8.17
CA MET A 1 -4.85 -5.32 -7.27
C MET A 1 -5.36 -6.72 -7.46
N VAL A 2 -4.56 -7.74 -7.12
CA VAL A 2 -5.06 -9.12 -7.01
C VAL A 2 -5.63 -9.29 -5.58
N PRO A 3 -6.84 -9.84 -5.39
CA PRO A 3 -7.37 -10.14 -4.07
C PRO A 3 -6.40 -11.00 -3.27
N ARG A 4 -6.20 -10.66 -1.99
CA ARG A 4 -5.22 -11.31 -1.11
C ARG A 4 -5.37 -12.84 -1.10
N ASP A 5 -6.60 -13.33 -0.99
CA ASP A 5 -6.91 -14.76 -0.91
C ASP A 5 -6.67 -15.52 -2.22
N SER A 6 -6.46 -14.80 -3.33
CA SER A 6 -6.11 -15.39 -4.63
C SER A 6 -4.59 -15.44 -4.87
N ILE A 7 -3.78 -14.91 -3.96
CA ILE A 7 -2.32 -14.89 -4.07
C ILE A 7 -1.74 -16.17 -3.45
N PRO A 8 -0.89 -16.94 -4.17
CA PRO A 8 -0.24 -18.10 -3.59
C PRO A 8 0.61 -17.74 -2.37
N ASP A 9 0.60 -18.59 -1.33
CA ASP A 9 1.27 -18.32 -0.05
C ASP A 9 2.74 -17.90 -0.19
N TYR A 10 3.47 -18.50 -1.13
CA TYR A 10 4.88 -18.18 -1.38
C TYR A 10 5.13 -16.79 -2.02
N TRP A 11 4.07 -16.13 -2.51
CA TRP A 11 4.09 -14.76 -3.06
C TRP A 11 3.40 -13.73 -2.16
N ILE A 12 2.75 -14.14 -1.07
CA ILE A 12 1.94 -13.22 -0.25
C ILE A 12 2.77 -12.08 0.34
N TRP A 13 4.06 -12.28 0.56
CA TRP A 13 4.96 -11.22 1.04
C TRP A 13 5.00 -10.01 0.09
N GLY A 14 4.82 -10.22 -1.22
CA GLY A 14 4.77 -9.14 -2.21
C GLY A 14 3.56 -8.23 -2.01
N TYR A 15 2.44 -8.77 -1.52
CA TYR A 15 1.26 -7.98 -1.13
C TYR A 15 1.61 -6.96 -0.04
N TYR A 16 2.40 -7.37 0.97
CA TYR A 16 2.79 -6.49 2.08
C TYR A 16 3.97 -5.56 1.74
N LEU A 17 4.83 -5.95 0.80
CA LEU A 17 5.96 -5.12 0.38
C LEU A 17 5.58 -4.05 -0.64
N ALA A 18 4.54 -4.24 -1.43
CA ALA A 18 4.12 -3.23 -2.39
C ALA A 18 3.41 -2.07 -1.68
N PHE A 19 4.01 -0.87 -1.68
CA PHE A 19 3.35 0.31 -1.10
C PHE A 19 1.96 0.59 -1.72
N HIS A 20 1.78 0.19 -2.99
CA HIS A 20 0.51 0.31 -3.70
C HIS A 20 -0.65 -0.43 -2.99
N SER A 21 -0.37 -1.49 -2.22
CA SER A 21 -1.41 -2.25 -1.51
C SER A 21 -2.15 -1.36 -0.54
N TYR A 22 -1.41 -0.61 0.29
CA TYR A 22 -1.95 0.33 1.25
C TYR A 22 -2.67 1.51 0.58
N SER A 23 -2.12 2.05 -0.52
CA SER A 23 -2.81 3.11 -1.27
C SER A 23 -4.13 2.64 -1.87
N PHE A 24 -4.14 1.44 -2.48
CA PHE A 24 -5.33 0.88 -3.10
C PHE A 24 -6.40 0.52 -2.07
N GLU A 25 -6.00 -0.09 -0.96
CA GLU A 25 -6.88 -0.44 0.16
C GLU A 25 -7.59 0.79 0.71
N SER A 26 -6.83 1.84 1.04
CA SER A 26 -7.37 3.12 1.48
C SER A 26 -8.28 3.80 0.46
N PHE A 27 -7.93 3.81 -0.83
CA PHE A 27 -8.74 4.46 -1.86
C PHE A 27 -10.05 3.72 -2.12
N VAL A 28 -10.02 2.39 -2.21
CA VAL A 28 -11.22 1.59 -2.45
C VAL A 28 -12.15 1.69 -1.24
N PHE A 29 -11.62 1.58 -0.02
CA PHE A 29 -12.42 1.75 1.18
C PHE A 29 -13.05 3.15 1.23
N LYS A 30 -12.27 4.22 1.09
CA LYS A 30 -12.80 5.60 1.11
C LYS A 30 -13.81 5.91 0.00
N GLN A 31 -13.68 5.27 -1.15
CA GLN A 31 -14.64 5.42 -2.24
C GLN A 31 -16.01 4.83 -1.89
N PHE A 32 -16.05 3.72 -1.14
CA PHE A 32 -17.28 2.94 -0.90
C PHE A 32 -17.76 2.94 0.55
N GLU A 33 -17.03 3.53 1.51
CA GLU A 33 -17.34 3.46 2.95
C GLU A 33 -18.73 4.01 3.31
N ASN A 34 -19.27 4.94 2.52
CA ASN A 34 -20.59 5.53 2.72
C ASN A 34 -21.63 5.07 1.68
N GLU A 35 -21.26 4.17 0.76
CA GLU A 35 -22.15 3.65 -0.27
C GLU A 35 -22.94 2.45 0.26
N THR A 36 -24.24 2.42 -0.03
CA THR A 36 -25.15 1.37 0.49
C THR A 36 -25.54 0.31 -0.54
N SER A 37 -25.08 0.47 -1.78
CA SER A 37 -25.37 -0.46 -2.87
C SER A 37 -24.75 -1.84 -2.63
N GLU A 38 -25.44 -2.89 -3.09
CA GLU A 38 -24.96 -4.26 -2.97
C GLU A 38 -23.69 -4.48 -3.81
N GLU A 39 -23.54 -3.75 -4.90
CA GLU A 39 -22.36 -3.76 -5.74
C GLU A 39 -21.12 -3.22 -5.01
N ALA A 40 -21.27 -2.14 -4.24
CA ALA A 40 -20.18 -1.55 -3.47
C ALA A 40 -19.70 -2.52 -2.38
N LYS A 41 -20.63 -3.13 -1.64
CA LYS A 41 -20.32 -4.16 -0.62
C LYS A 41 -19.64 -5.37 -1.25
N ALA A 42 -20.11 -5.83 -2.41
CA ALA A 42 -19.51 -6.95 -3.11
C ALA A 42 -18.06 -6.66 -3.55
N ILE A 43 -17.76 -5.42 -3.94
CA ILE A 43 -16.39 -5.00 -4.26
C ILE A 43 -15.51 -5.03 -3.00
N LEU A 44 -15.97 -4.45 -1.89
CA LEU A 44 -15.21 -4.45 -0.63
C LEU A 44 -14.95 -5.88 -0.13
N ALA A 45 -15.97 -6.74 -0.13
CA ALA A 45 -15.85 -8.13 0.28
C ALA A 45 -14.89 -8.93 -0.62
N LYS A 46 -14.96 -8.73 -1.95
CA LYS A 46 -14.08 -9.41 -2.91
C LYS A 46 -12.59 -9.13 -2.66
N TYR A 47 -12.27 -7.93 -2.18
CA TYR A 47 -10.89 -7.54 -1.89
C TYR A 47 -10.52 -7.64 -0.41
N GLY A 48 -11.46 -8.00 0.48
CA GLY A 48 -11.25 -8.05 1.93
C GLY A 48 -11.11 -6.67 2.58
N MET A 49 -11.73 -5.64 2.01
CA MET A 49 -11.55 -4.23 2.37
C MET A 49 -12.76 -3.67 3.14
N GLU A 50 -13.52 -4.50 3.84
CA GLU A 50 -14.74 -4.08 4.53
C GLU A 50 -14.44 -3.23 5.78
N ASN A 51 -13.25 -3.38 6.36
CA ASN A 51 -12.82 -2.68 7.57
C ASN A 51 -11.33 -2.31 7.45
N VAL A 52 -11.04 -1.22 6.75
CA VAL A 52 -9.67 -0.73 6.52
C VAL A 52 -9.30 0.32 7.56
N ASP A 53 -8.15 0.16 8.21
CA ASP A 53 -7.54 1.23 9.00
C ASP A 53 -6.71 2.15 8.08
N VAL A 54 -7.40 3.16 7.54
CA VAL A 54 -6.79 4.14 6.63
C VAL A 54 -5.64 4.90 7.31
N MET A 55 -5.68 5.12 8.62
CA MET A 55 -4.61 5.83 9.32
C MET A 55 -3.34 4.98 9.38
N GLN A 56 -3.48 3.68 9.61
CA GLN A 56 -2.36 2.74 9.57
C GLN A 56 -1.75 2.64 8.16
N ASP A 57 -2.57 2.57 7.12
CA ASP A 57 -2.11 2.60 5.73
C ASP A 57 -1.31 3.85 5.41
N MET A 58 -1.80 5.02 5.82
CA MET A 58 -1.09 6.28 5.61
C MET A 58 0.26 6.31 6.34
N LEU A 59 0.35 5.73 7.54
CA LEU A 59 1.63 5.59 8.26
C LEU A 59 2.62 4.72 7.49
N TYR A 60 2.18 3.60 6.90
CA TYR A 60 3.04 2.79 6.04
C TYR A 60 3.54 3.56 4.82
N LEU A 61 2.67 4.34 4.17
CA LEU A 61 3.06 5.16 3.02
C LEU A 61 4.08 6.23 3.39
N VAL A 62 3.91 6.91 4.53
CA VAL A 62 4.88 7.89 5.05
C VAL A 62 6.23 7.20 5.35
N ALA A 63 6.20 6.00 5.94
CA ALA A 63 7.41 5.22 6.19
C ALA A 63 8.13 4.84 4.87
N TYR A 64 7.40 4.48 3.81
CA TYR A 64 7.98 4.25 2.48
C TYR A 64 8.64 5.51 1.92
N VAL A 65 7.96 6.67 2.00
CA VAL A 65 8.52 7.94 1.52
C VAL A 65 9.82 8.27 2.25
N ALA A 66 9.82 8.19 3.59
CA ALA A 66 11.01 8.44 4.39
C ALA A 66 12.13 7.44 4.06
N GLY A 67 11.81 6.15 3.97
CA GLY A 67 12.77 5.10 3.63
C GLY A 67 13.42 5.30 2.26
N PHE A 68 12.62 5.58 1.22
CA PHE A 68 13.16 5.84 -0.11
C PHE A 68 13.99 7.12 -0.18
N GLN A 69 13.57 8.19 0.52
CA GLN A 69 14.36 9.42 0.62
C GLN A 69 15.71 9.17 1.31
N LEU A 70 15.73 8.40 2.40
CA LEU A 70 16.97 8.04 3.10
C LEU A 70 17.89 7.18 2.24
N ILE A 71 17.36 6.17 1.54
CA ILE A 71 18.13 5.33 0.61
C ILE A 71 18.71 6.21 -0.51
N PHE A 72 17.90 7.07 -1.12
CA PHE A 72 18.35 7.96 -2.17
C PHE A 72 19.42 8.94 -1.68
N MET A 73 19.21 9.57 -0.51
CA MET A 73 20.19 10.43 0.15
C MET A 73 21.50 9.69 0.40
N PHE A 74 21.44 8.44 0.89
CA PHE A 74 22.63 7.63 1.14
C PHE A 74 23.38 7.28 -0.14
N ILE A 75 22.66 6.91 -1.21
CA ILE A 75 23.26 6.65 -2.53
C ILE A 75 23.98 7.90 -3.03
N LEU A 76 23.34 9.07 -2.96
CA LEU A 76 23.96 10.33 -3.37
C LEU A 76 25.19 10.65 -2.51
N TRP A 77 25.08 10.53 -1.19
CA TRP A 77 26.17 10.78 -0.26
C TRP A 77 27.38 9.86 -0.51
N LYS A 78 27.14 8.59 -0.85
CA LYS A 78 28.21 7.62 -1.06
C LYS A 78 28.84 7.71 -2.45
N PHE A 79 28.04 7.94 -3.50
CA PHE A 79 28.48 7.79 -4.89
C PHE A 79 28.52 9.08 -5.70
N HIS A 80 27.86 10.16 -5.26
CA HIS A 80 27.70 11.39 -6.06
C HIS A 80 28.20 12.67 -5.38
N THR A 81 28.82 12.59 -4.20
CA THR A 81 29.31 13.78 -3.46
C THR A 81 30.60 14.40 -4.04
N GLY A 82 30.96 14.12 -5.29
CA GLY A 82 32.02 14.85 -5.99
C GLY A 82 33.38 14.91 -5.30
N ARG A 83 33.71 13.98 -4.38
CA ARG A 83 35.04 13.84 -3.79
C ARG A 83 36.00 13.26 -4.85
N ARG A 84 36.35 14.10 -5.81
CA ARG A 84 37.68 14.13 -6.42
C ARG A 84 38.58 15.00 -5.57
#